data_AF-A0AAV6SJP4-F1
#
_entry.id   AF-A0AAV6SJP4-F1
#
_cell.length_a   1.000
_cell.length_b   1.000
_cell.length_c   1.000
_cell.angle_alpha   90.00
_cell.angle_beta   90.00
_cell.angle_gamma   90.00
#
_symmetry.space_group_name_H-M   'P 1'
#
loop_
_entity.id
_entity.type
_entity.pdbx_description
1 polymer ?
#
loop_
_entity_poly.entity_id
_entity_poly.type
_entity_poly.pdbx_seq_one_letter_code
_entity_poly.pdbx_strand_id
1 'polypeptide(L)'
;MSKQNTVGVTWEIRGVKKRKRKTLHSDTASALIHLLLLHTGLSSISRTRSDNMKHFLRAVTQFFVFLYCKFLWRGLKFVVRKFTGRCELQRICYNNKHGARRTLKIESSLRYSKNGLLQSALSVHPDKVEKTIDDIMSLKKINPDTNPQLSISLQASLLQIVGYRNLVMEVEKLRREPYDCENPEHEDMLMKLWKELRADTPLTGRISKQWCEIGFQGNDPKTDFRGMGLLGLHNLLYFAEHDKATALQMLNDSLQPKHNEIDKAEWEQKNLDKAIGYSFAIVGINITDLTHALLVSGALKTHLYNVAPEMPSLLQFQQTFCYLMQEFHRFWIEEDPSDIMEFNRVRSKFHRRILRQLKNPDMALCPHFSASDLHLVNL
;
A
#
# COMPACT_ATOMS: atom_id res chain seq x y z
N MET A 1 34.39 5.86 55.74
CA MET A 1 35.05 4.60 55.28
C MET A 1 34.25 4.08 54.11
N SER A 2 34.70 4.31 52.87
CA SER A 2 35.48 3.34 52.05
C SER A 2 34.55 2.27 51.46
N LYS A 3 34.50 1.96 50.16
CA LYS A 3 35.28 2.31 48.98
C LYS A 3 34.48 1.86 47.74
N GLN A 4 34.82 2.44 46.60
CA GLN A 4 34.46 2.03 45.25
C GLN A 4 34.66 0.53 45.00
N ASN A 5 33.85 -0.05 44.11
CA ASN A 5 34.34 -1.04 43.14
C ASN A 5 33.48 -1.00 41.86
N THR A 6 33.97 -0.21 40.92
CA THR A 6 33.78 -0.35 39.48
C THR A 6 34.27 -1.73 39.03
N VAL A 7 33.40 -2.53 38.43
CA VAL A 7 33.80 -3.66 37.59
C VAL A 7 33.34 -3.36 36.17
N GLY A 8 34.30 -2.97 35.35
CA GLY A 8 34.12 -2.88 33.92
C GLY A 8 33.95 -4.27 33.33
N VAL A 9 32.92 -4.44 32.49
CA VAL A 9 32.81 -5.58 31.59
C VAL A 9 32.82 -5.04 30.17
N THR A 10 34.01 -5.09 29.59
CA THR A 10 34.28 -4.96 28.17
C THR A 10 33.60 -6.11 27.43
N TRP A 11 32.61 -5.81 26.59
CA TRP A 11 32.11 -6.76 25.59
C TRP A 11 32.81 -6.51 24.27
N GLU A 12 33.82 -7.34 24.01
CA GLU A 12 34.43 -7.55 22.70
C GLU A 12 33.35 -7.86 21.65
N ILE A 13 33.26 -7.02 20.62
CA ILE A 13 32.47 -7.29 19.42
C ILE A 13 33.22 -8.36 18.61
N ARG A 14 32.96 -9.63 18.89
CA ARG A 14 33.31 -10.72 17.96
C ARG A 14 32.39 -10.64 16.75
N GLY A 15 33.00 -10.34 15.61
CA GLY A 15 32.34 -10.24 14.31
C GLY A 15 31.60 -11.52 13.93
N VAL A 16 30.27 -11.48 14.03
CA VAL A 16 29.41 -12.44 13.34
C VAL A 16 29.27 -11.96 11.90
N LYS A 17 29.99 -12.60 10.98
CA LYS A 17 29.72 -12.51 9.54
C LYS A 17 28.25 -12.90 9.32
N LYS A 18 27.38 -11.90 9.10
CA LYS A 18 26.04 -12.11 8.55
C LYS A 18 26.21 -12.76 7.17
N ARG A 19 26.12 -14.08 7.12
CA ARG A 19 25.87 -14.82 5.88
C ARG A 19 24.56 -14.28 5.30
N LYS A 20 24.66 -13.42 4.30
CA LYS A 20 23.53 -13.09 3.41
C LYS A 20 23.00 -14.43 2.91
N ARG A 21 21.82 -14.85 3.35
CA ARG A 21 21.02 -15.84 2.62
C ARG A 21 20.63 -15.19 1.31
N LYS A 22 21.51 -15.31 0.32
CA LYS A 22 21.16 -15.09 -1.08
C LYS A 22 20.07 -16.11 -1.41
N THR A 23 18.95 -15.60 -1.90
CA THR A 23 17.86 -16.41 -2.42
C THR A 23 18.38 -17.20 -3.63
N LEU A 24 18.37 -18.52 -3.53
CA LEU A 24 18.84 -19.47 -4.56
C LEU A 24 18.18 -19.23 -5.95
N HIS A 25 17.01 -18.58 -5.98
CA HIS A 25 16.32 -18.20 -7.22
C HIS A 25 16.92 -17.01 -7.97
N SER A 26 17.67 -16.12 -7.30
CA SER A 26 18.34 -14.98 -7.95
C SER A 26 19.62 -15.43 -8.68
N ASP A 27 20.40 -16.32 -8.08
CA ASP A 27 21.67 -16.78 -8.63
C ASP A 27 21.47 -17.75 -9.80
N THR A 28 20.40 -18.55 -9.80
CA THR A 28 20.07 -19.45 -10.93
C THR A 28 19.62 -18.70 -12.18
N ALA A 29 18.80 -17.65 -12.03
CA ALA A 29 18.40 -16.81 -13.15
C ALA A 29 19.58 -15.98 -13.71
N SER A 30 20.43 -15.44 -12.84
CA SER A 30 21.63 -14.71 -13.25
C SER A 30 22.65 -15.62 -13.95
N ALA A 31 22.87 -16.83 -13.45
CA ALA A 31 23.75 -17.83 -14.06
C ALA A 31 23.22 -18.33 -15.41
N LEU A 32 21.90 -18.53 -15.55
CA LEU A 32 21.27 -18.89 -16.83
C LEU A 32 21.38 -17.77 -17.87
N ILE A 33 21.21 -16.51 -17.46
CA ILE A 33 21.42 -15.35 -18.34
C ILE A 33 22.88 -15.26 -18.79
N HIS A 34 23.84 -15.50 -17.89
CA HIS A 34 25.26 -15.51 -18.23
C HIS A 34 25.63 -16.66 -19.18
N LEU A 35 25.11 -17.87 -18.97
CA LEU A 35 25.33 -19.00 -19.87
C LEU A 35 24.72 -18.77 -21.26
N LEU A 36 23.53 -18.17 -21.33
CA LEU A 36 22.86 -17.87 -22.60
C LEU A 36 23.53 -16.74 -23.38
N LEU A 37 24.08 -15.73 -22.71
CA LEU A 37 24.87 -14.66 -23.36
C LEU A 37 26.19 -15.20 -23.94
N LEU A 38 26.79 -16.20 -23.30
CA LEU A 38 27.95 -16.92 -23.82
C LEU A 38 27.58 -17.80 -25.04
N HIS A 39 26.41 -18.46 -25.00
CA HIS A 39 25.99 -19.39 -26.05
C HIS A 39 25.42 -18.72 -27.33
N THR A 40 24.95 -17.48 -27.22
CA THR A 40 24.35 -16.70 -28.34
C THR A 40 25.37 -15.87 -29.12
N GLY A 41 26.67 -15.93 -28.78
CA GLY A 41 27.72 -15.20 -29.49
C GLY A 41 27.67 -13.66 -29.33
N LEU A 42 26.82 -13.16 -28.43
CA LEU A 42 26.60 -11.72 -28.20
C LEU A 42 27.79 -11.03 -27.49
N SER A 43 28.84 -11.77 -27.13
CA SER A 43 30.06 -11.22 -26.53
C SER A 43 30.96 -10.45 -27.50
N SER A 44 30.69 -10.47 -28.82
CA SER A 44 31.58 -9.88 -29.85
C SER A 44 30.99 -8.75 -30.69
N ILE A 45 29.87 -8.12 -30.29
CA ILE A 45 29.31 -7.01 -31.08
C ILE A 45 30.15 -5.72 -30.93
N SER A 46 30.72 -5.31 -32.07
CA SER A 46 31.55 -4.14 -32.34
C SER A 46 31.19 -2.85 -31.58
N ARG A 47 32.25 -2.09 -31.23
CA ARG A 47 32.29 -0.81 -30.47
C ARG A 47 31.57 0.41 -31.09
N THR A 48 30.60 0.22 -31.99
CA THR A 48 29.95 1.32 -32.74
C THR A 48 28.43 1.17 -32.82
N ARG A 49 27.76 0.70 -31.75
CA ARG A 49 26.30 0.71 -31.65
C ARG A 49 25.82 1.61 -30.51
N SER A 50 24.96 2.56 -30.87
CA SER A 50 24.19 3.46 -29.97
C SER A 50 23.63 2.68 -28.78
N ASP A 51 23.67 3.28 -27.58
CA ASP A 51 23.20 2.65 -26.34
C ASP A 51 21.74 2.16 -26.44
N ASN A 52 20.92 2.80 -27.29
CA ASN A 52 19.56 2.36 -27.62
C ASN A 52 19.53 0.93 -28.18
N MET A 53 20.51 0.54 -28.99
CA MET A 53 20.59 -0.81 -29.55
C MET A 53 21.02 -1.86 -28.52
N LYS A 54 21.85 -1.49 -27.53
CA LYS A 54 22.20 -2.38 -26.40
C LYS A 54 20.99 -2.59 -25.47
N HIS A 55 20.23 -1.53 -25.20
CA HIS A 55 18.97 -1.62 -24.45
C HIS A 55 17.94 -2.49 -25.17
N PHE A 56 17.79 -2.31 -26.48
CA PHE A 56 16.93 -3.13 -27.32
C PHE A 56 17.34 -4.62 -27.31
N LEU A 57 18.62 -4.93 -27.53
CA LEU A 57 19.14 -6.30 -27.48
C LEU A 57 18.95 -6.95 -26.10
N ARG A 58 19.14 -6.20 -25.00
CA ARG A 58 18.84 -6.68 -23.65
C ARG A 58 17.35 -6.97 -23.45
N ALA A 59 16.48 -6.08 -23.91
CA ALA A 59 15.03 -6.28 -23.82
C ALA A 59 14.58 -7.52 -24.62
N VAL A 60 15.10 -7.69 -25.84
CA VAL A 60 14.83 -8.87 -26.69
C VAL A 60 15.34 -10.15 -26.04
N THR A 61 16.55 -10.12 -25.47
CA THR A 61 17.12 -11.30 -24.76
C THR A 61 16.29 -11.65 -23.54
N GLN A 62 15.90 -10.66 -22.72
CA GLN A 62 15.02 -10.85 -21.58
C GLN A 62 13.66 -11.42 -21.99
N PHE A 63 13.12 -10.98 -23.13
CA PHE A 63 11.87 -11.50 -23.69
C PHE A 63 11.97 -12.98 -24.06
N PHE A 64 13.03 -13.39 -24.77
CA PHE A 64 13.23 -14.81 -25.12
C PHE A 64 13.52 -15.69 -23.90
N VAL A 65 14.31 -15.19 -22.94
CA VAL A 65 14.54 -15.88 -21.65
C VAL A 65 13.22 -16.05 -20.89
N PHE A 66 12.38 -15.02 -20.86
CA PHE A 66 11.06 -15.09 -20.26
C PHE A 66 10.17 -16.14 -20.94
N LEU A 67 10.13 -16.17 -22.28
CA LEU A 67 9.39 -17.17 -23.03
C LEU A 67 9.90 -18.59 -22.73
N TYR A 68 11.21 -18.79 -22.76
CA TYR A 68 11.84 -20.07 -22.46
C TYR A 68 11.52 -20.56 -21.04
N CYS A 69 11.70 -19.70 -20.04
CA CYS A 69 11.33 -19.98 -18.65
C CYS A 69 9.84 -20.29 -18.51
N LYS A 70 8.97 -19.62 -19.28
CA LYS A 70 7.52 -19.87 -19.30
C LYS A 70 7.19 -21.26 -19.86
N PHE A 71 7.86 -21.70 -20.92
CA PHE A 71 7.69 -23.05 -21.47
C PHE A 71 8.24 -24.13 -20.54
N LEU A 72 9.44 -23.94 -19.99
CA LEU A 72 10.03 -24.84 -19.00
C LEU A 72 9.16 -24.96 -17.74
N TRP A 73 8.67 -23.84 -17.21
CA TRP A 73 7.79 -23.84 -16.04
C TRP A 73 6.50 -24.63 -16.29
N ARG A 74 5.95 -24.58 -17.51
CA ARG A 74 4.79 -25.40 -17.90
C ARG A 74 5.10 -26.89 -17.89
N GLY A 75 6.23 -27.29 -18.48
CA GLY A 75 6.71 -28.67 -18.44
C GLY A 75 6.90 -29.15 -17.00
N LEU A 76 7.55 -28.33 -16.18
CA LEU A 76 7.76 -28.61 -14.76
C LEU A 76 6.43 -28.75 -13.99
N LYS A 77 5.42 -27.91 -14.24
CA LYS A 77 4.09 -28.07 -13.62
C LYS A 77 3.46 -29.44 -13.92
N PHE A 78 3.58 -29.90 -15.16
CA PHE A 78 3.06 -31.20 -15.57
C PHE A 78 3.81 -32.33 -14.88
N VAL A 79 5.15 -32.28 -14.91
CA VAL A 79 6.03 -33.24 -14.24
C VAL A 79 5.73 -33.31 -12.74
N VAL A 80 5.72 -32.17 -12.05
CA VAL A 80 5.42 -32.11 -10.61
C VAL A 80 4.02 -32.65 -10.31
N ARG A 81 3.01 -32.38 -11.16
CA ARG A 81 1.67 -32.98 -10.97
C ARG A 81 1.69 -34.50 -11.11
N LYS A 82 2.44 -35.04 -12.08
CA LYS A 82 2.60 -36.49 -12.27
C LYS A 82 3.28 -37.15 -11.08
N PHE A 83 4.33 -36.53 -10.51
CA PHE A 83 5.06 -37.09 -9.37
C PHE A 83 4.39 -36.88 -8.01
N THR A 84 3.73 -35.74 -7.78
CA THR A 84 3.16 -35.40 -6.46
C THR A 84 1.66 -35.64 -6.36
N GLY A 85 0.96 -35.87 -7.49
CA GLY A 85 -0.50 -35.91 -7.56
C GLY A 85 -1.20 -34.55 -7.35
N ARG A 86 -0.48 -33.52 -6.86
CA ARG A 86 -1.04 -32.21 -6.50
C ARG A 86 -1.03 -31.27 -7.69
N CYS A 87 -2.10 -30.49 -7.86
CA CYS A 87 -2.14 -29.36 -8.78
C CYS A 87 -1.42 -28.13 -8.21
N GLU A 88 -1.28 -27.08 -9.02
CA GLU A 88 -0.59 -25.84 -8.60
C GLU A 88 -1.29 -25.14 -7.44
N LEU A 89 -2.62 -25.02 -7.46
CA LEU A 89 -3.40 -24.40 -6.40
C LEU A 89 -3.21 -25.13 -5.06
N GLN A 90 -3.23 -26.47 -5.06
CA GLN A 90 -2.89 -27.28 -3.89
C GLN A 90 -1.50 -26.94 -3.36
N ARG A 91 -0.47 -26.93 -4.22
CA ARG A 91 0.90 -26.60 -3.80
C ARG A 91 1.02 -25.17 -3.25
N ILE A 92 0.28 -24.21 -3.79
CA ILE A 92 0.28 -22.84 -3.28
C ILE A 92 -0.34 -22.81 -1.87
N CYS A 93 -1.52 -23.40 -1.69
CA CYS A 93 -2.20 -23.39 -0.39
C CYS A 93 -1.41 -24.14 0.69
N TYR A 94 -0.76 -25.27 0.37
CA TYR A 94 0.01 -26.04 1.36
C TYR A 94 1.34 -25.38 1.75
N ASN A 95 2.00 -24.69 0.82
CA ASN A 95 3.35 -24.18 1.05
C ASN A 95 3.39 -22.70 1.48
N ASN A 96 2.23 -22.04 1.61
CA ASN A 96 2.16 -20.63 1.98
C ASN A 96 1.07 -20.43 3.03
N LYS A 97 1.41 -19.76 4.13
CA LYS A 97 0.46 -19.32 5.16
C LYS A 97 -0.60 -18.39 4.55
N HIS A 98 -1.71 -18.19 5.27
CA HIS A 98 -2.69 -17.16 4.91
C HIS A 98 -2.02 -15.79 4.78
N GLY A 99 -2.59 -14.93 3.95
CA GLY A 99 -2.03 -13.61 3.65
C GLY A 99 -1.61 -13.42 2.20
N ALA A 100 -0.97 -12.28 1.94
CA ALA A 100 -0.63 -11.79 0.61
C ALA A 100 0.20 -12.78 -0.22
N ARG A 101 1.16 -13.48 0.40
CA ARG A 101 2.01 -14.43 -0.31
C ARG A 101 1.21 -15.54 -0.98
N ARG A 102 0.20 -16.09 -0.29
CA ARG A 102 -0.67 -17.14 -0.82
C ARG A 102 -1.61 -16.56 -1.87
N THR A 103 -2.27 -15.45 -1.54
CA THR A 103 -3.30 -14.83 -2.38
C THR A 103 -2.75 -14.31 -3.70
N LEU A 104 -1.59 -13.62 -3.71
CA LEU A 104 -0.95 -13.15 -4.94
C LEU A 104 -0.52 -14.30 -5.86
N LYS A 105 -0.09 -15.43 -5.29
CA LYS A 105 0.26 -16.64 -6.07
C LYS A 105 -0.98 -17.30 -6.66
N ILE A 106 -2.07 -17.38 -5.90
CA ILE A 106 -3.37 -17.90 -6.39
C ILE A 106 -3.87 -16.99 -7.51
N GLU A 107 -3.89 -15.67 -7.29
CA GLU A 107 -4.32 -14.69 -8.29
C GLU A 107 -3.54 -14.84 -9.59
N SER A 108 -2.21 -14.94 -9.50
CA SER A 108 -1.35 -15.16 -10.67
C SER A 108 -1.63 -16.51 -11.35
N SER A 109 -1.83 -17.57 -10.58
CA SER A 109 -2.13 -18.92 -11.09
C SER A 109 -3.46 -18.94 -11.87
N LEU A 110 -4.48 -18.26 -11.35
CA LEU A 110 -5.80 -18.14 -12.00
C LEU A 110 -5.72 -17.26 -13.25
N ARG A 111 -5.09 -16.08 -13.15
CA ARG A 111 -4.97 -15.09 -14.25
C ARG A 111 -4.31 -15.67 -15.49
N TYR A 112 -3.21 -16.40 -15.30
CA TYR A 112 -2.44 -16.97 -16.40
C TYR A 112 -2.82 -18.43 -16.74
N SER A 113 -3.96 -18.91 -16.23
CA SER A 113 -4.54 -20.19 -16.62
C SER A 113 -4.93 -20.19 -18.11
N LYS A 114 -4.90 -21.37 -18.74
CA LYS A 114 -5.48 -21.57 -20.09
C LYS A 114 -6.98 -21.88 -20.07
N ASN A 115 -7.52 -22.16 -18.90
CA ASN A 115 -8.90 -22.55 -18.72
C ASN A 115 -9.73 -21.31 -18.34
N GLY A 116 -10.78 -21.04 -19.12
CA GLY A 116 -11.63 -19.86 -18.97
C GLY A 116 -12.33 -19.77 -17.61
N LEU A 117 -12.77 -20.90 -17.04
CA LEU A 117 -13.40 -20.94 -15.71
C LEU A 117 -12.46 -20.44 -14.61
N LEU A 118 -11.18 -20.84 -14.66
CA LEU A 118 -10.19 -20.35 -13.70
C LEU A 118 -9.88 -18.86 -13.87
N GLN A 119 -9.93 -18.35 -15.10
CA GLN A 119 -9.70 -16.93 -15.36
C GLN A 119 -10.90 -16.09 -14.90
N SER A 120 -12.12 -16.55 -15.18
CA SER A 120 -13.36 -15.87 -14.80
C SER A 120 -13.56 -15.84 -13.28
N ALA A 121 -12.99 -16.79 -12.54
CA ALA A 121 -13.01 -16.78 -11.07
C ALA A 121 -12.52 -15.46 -10.47
N LEU A 122 -11.55 -14.79 -11.10
CA LEU A 122 -11.03 -13.49 -10.63
C LEU A 122 -12.05 -12.35 -10.68
N SER A 123 -13.11 -12.51 -11.48
CA SER A 123 -14.14 -11.49 -11.72
C SER A 123 -15.51 -11.88 -11.19
N VAL A 124 -15.61 -12.96 -10.42
CA VAL A 124 -16.88 -13.45 -9.89
C VAL A 124 -17.48 -12.49 -8.87
N HIS A 125 -18.81 -12.49 -8.72
CA HIS A 125 -19.50 -11.80 -7.63
C HIS A 125 -19.22 -12.52 -6.29
N PRO A 126 -19.07 -11.80 -5.15
CA PRO A 126 -18.88 -12.39 -3.83
C PRO A 126 -19.77 -13.60 -3.51
N ASP A 127 -21.08 -13.48 -3.72
CA ASP A 127 -22.07 -14.53 -3.40
C ASP A 127 -21.92 -15.82 -4.24
N LYS A 128 -21.11 -15.79 -5.31
CA LYS A 128 -20.84 -16.93 -6.17
C LYS A 128 -19.45 -17.52 -5.93
N VAL A 129 -18.68 -17.00 -4.96
CA VAL A 129 -17.33 -17.49 -4.65
C VAL A 129 -17.37 -18.96 -4.22
N GLU A 130 -18.26 -19.36 -3.33
CA GLU A 130 -18.35 -20.75 -2.84
C GLU A 130 -18.60 -21.73 -3.99
N LYS A 131 -19.63 -21.48 -4.81
CA LYS A 131 -19.90 -22.25 -6.03
C LYS A 131 -18.68 -22.28 -6.97
N THR A 132 -17.97 -21.17 -7.12
CA THR A 132 -16.77 -21.10 -7.96
C THR A 132 -15.64 -21.98 -7.41
N ILE A 133 -15.52 -22.09 -6.08
CA ILE A 133 -14.58 -23.02 -5.46
C ILE A 133 -14.95 -24.47 -5.80
N ASP A 134 -16.23 -24.84 -5.71
CA ASP A 134 -16.69 -26.19 -6.08
C ASP A 134 -16.37 -26.52 -7.54
N ASP A 135 -16.65 -25.58 -8.45
CA ASP A 135 -16.34 -25.70 -9.86
C ASP A 135 -14.82 -25.87 -10.11
N ILE A 136 -13.98 -25.12 -9.38
CA ILE A 136 -12.52 -25.24 -9.43
C ILE A 136 -12.07 -26.62 -8.93
N MET A 137 -12.62 -27.09 -7.81
CA MET A 137 -12.27 -28.37 -7.19
C MET A 137 -12.63 -29.53 -8.13
N SER A 138 -13.82 -29.49 -8.72
CA SER A 138 -14.30 -30.45 -9.72
C SER A 138 -13.41 -30.45 -10.97
N LEU A 139 -13.16 -29.27 -11.56
CA LEU A 139 -12.30 -29.11 -12.74
C LEU A 139 -10.89 -29.66 -12.50
N LYS A 140 -10.35 -29.47 -11.30
CA LYS A 140 -9.01 -29.94 -10.94
C LYS A 140 -8.97 -31.39 -10.48
N LYS A 141 -10.14 -32.05 -10.33
CA LYS A 141 -10.30 -33.41 -9.81
C LYS A 141 -9.69 -33.54 -8.41
N ILE A 142 -10.00 -32.60 -7.53
CA ILE A 142 -9.52 -32.58 -6.15
C ILE A 142 -10.56 -33.23 -5.26
N ASN A 143 -10.17 -34.24 -4.49
CA ASN A 143 -11.03 -34.87 -3.50
C ASN A 143 -11.07 -34.00 -2.21
N PRO A 144 -12.25 -33.52 -1.77
CA PRO A 144 -12.39 -32.68 -0.58
C PRO A 144 -11.98 -33.37 0.72
N ASP A 145 -12.32 -34.65 0.90
CA ASP A 145 -12.05 -35.42 2.13
C ASP A 145 -10.55 -35.53 2.42
N THR A 146 -9.74 -35.63 1.36
CA THR A 146 -8.28 -35.67 1.44
C THR A 146 -7.63 -34.28 1.49
N ASN A 147 -8.40 -33.20 1.25
CA ASN A 147 -7.91 -31.82 1.19
C ASN A 147 -8.86 -30.82 1.88
N PRO A 148 -9.32 -31.05 3.13
CA PRO A 148 -10.41 -30.28 3.73
C PRO A 148 -10.09 -28.79 3.91
N GLN A 149 -8.82 -28.45 4.14
CA GLN A 149 -8.36 -27.06 4.31
C GLN A 149 -8.17 -26.30 2.98
N LEU A 150 -8.24 -26.99 1.85
CA LEU A 150 -7.97 -26.38 0.55
C LEU A 150 -9.11 -25.48 0.09
N SER A 151 -10.35 -25.94 0.21
CA SER A 151 -11.55 -25.15 -0.15
C SER A 151 -11.57 -23.85 0.66
N ILE A 152 -11.39 -23.93 1.97
CA ILE A 152 -11.32 -22.78 2.90
C ILE A 152 -10.20 -21.82 2.48
N SER A 153 -9.00 -22.33 2.23
CA SER A 153 -7.85 -21.50 1.83
C SER A 153 -8.05 -20.81 0.48
N LEU A 154 -8.67 -21.50 -0.48
CA LEU A 154 -8.99 -20.95 -1.79
C LEU A 154 -10.12 -19.93 -1.71
N GLN A 155 -11.16 -20.21 -0.93
CA GLN A 155 -12.29 -19.32 -0.70
C GLN A 155 -11.82 -18.00 -0.09
N ALA A 156 -11.06 -18.04 1.01
CA ALA A 156 -10.50 -16.84 1.64
C ALA A 156 -9.66 -16.03 0.64
N SER A 157 -8.77 -16.70 -0.12
CA SER A 157 -7.95 -16.01 -1.11
C SER A 157 -8.78 -15.42 -2.26
N LEU A 158 -9.87 -16.07 -2.66
CA LEU A 158 -10.73 -15.61 -3.74
C LEU A 158 -11.61 -14.44 -3.29
N LEU A 159 -12.14 -14.47 -2.06
CA LEU A 159 -12.82 -13.34 -1.43
C LEU A 159 -11.92 -12.12 -1.35
N GLN A 160 -10.65 -12.29 -0.96
CA GLN A 160 -9.68 -11.20 -0.96
C GLN A 160 -9.46 -10.58 -2.34
N ILE A 161 -9.31 -11.42 -3.38
CA ILE A 161 -9.10 -10.97 -4.76
C ILE A 161 -10.32 -10.20 -5.29
N VAL A 162 -11.52 -10.76 -5.10
CA VAL A 162 -12.77 -10.13 -5.54
C VAL A 162 -13.05 -8.86 -4.75
N GLY A 163 -12.83 -8.89 -3.43
CA GLY A 163 -12.93 -7.73 -2.54
C GLY A 163 -12.03 -6.59 -2.96
N TYR A 164 -10.76 -6.87 -3.27
CA TYR A 164 -9.85 -5.85 -3.78
C TYR A 164 -10.37 -5.19 -5.06
N ARG A 165 -10.96 -5.97 -5.99
CA ARG A 165 -11.55 -5.42 -7.21
C ARG A 165 -12.74 -4.53 -6.90
N ASN A 166 -13.63 -4.97 -6.01
CA ASN A 166 -14.80 -4.19 -5.58
C ASN A 166 -14.37 -2.89 -4.89
N LEU A 167 -13.38 -2.96 -4.00
CA LEU A 167 -12.79 -1.80 -3.33
C LEU A 167 -12.23 -0.79 -4.33
N VAL A 168 -11.50 -1.23 -5.37
CA VAL A 168 -11.01 -0.33 -6.42
C VAL A 168 -12.17 0.40 -7.11
N MET A 169 -13.28 -0.30 -7.40
CA MET A 169 -14.46 0.32 -8.03
C MET A 169 -15.16 1.32 -7.10
N GLU A 170 -15.32 0.97 -5.83
CA GLU A 170 -15.95 1.83 -4.81
C GLU A 170 -15.13 3.09 -4.56
N VAL A 171 -13.81 2.95 -4.37
CA VAL A 171 -12.89 4.09 -4.19
C VAL A 171 -12.88 4.99 -5.44
N GLU A 172 -12.88 4.42 -6.64
CA GLU A 172 -12.98 5.21 -7.88
C GLU A 172 -14.31 5.95 -8.02
N LYS A 173 -15.42 5.34 -7.56
CA LYS A 173 -16.73 6.00 -7.54
C LYS A 173 -16.67 7.26 -6.66
N LEU A 174 -16.24 7.11 -5.40
CA LEU A 174 -16.14 8.22 -4.45
C LEU A 174 -15.13 9.29 -4.90
N ARG A 175 -14.01 8.88 -5.52
CA ARG A 175 -13.00 9.83 -6.02
C ARG A 175 -13.53 10.70 -7.16
N ARG A 176 -14.41 10.14 -7.99
CA ARG A 176 -14.98 10.82 -9.17
C ARG A 176 -16.24 11.61 -8.85
N GLU A 177 -16.87 11.32 -7.72
CA GLU A 177 -18.05 12.04 -7.26
C GLU A 177 -17.64 13.42 -6.75
N PRO A 178 -18.05 14.51 -7.43
CA PRO A 178 -17.69 15.85 -7.02
C PRO A 178 -18.44 16.22 -5.73
N TYR A 179 -17.80 17.02 -4.89
CA TYR A 179 -18.51 17.67 -3.79
C TYR A 179 -19.59 18.60 -4.34
N ASP A 180 -20.80 18.47 -3.81
CA ASP A 180 -21.97 19.25 -4.18
C ASP A 180 -22.53 19.98 -2.96
N CYS A 181 -22.56 21.31 -3.01
CA CYS A 181 -23.05 22.16 -1.93
C CYS A 181 -24.58 22.20 -1.84
N GLU A 182 -25.28 21.74 -2.88
CA GLU A 182 -26.74 21.62 -2.87
C GLU A 182 -27.19 20.24 -2.36
N ASN A 183 -26.26 19.30 -2.14
CA ASN A 183 -26.55 18.00 -1.55
C ASN A 183 -26.42 18.08 0.00
N PRO A 184 -27.52 17.90 0.76
CA PRO A 184 -27.49 17.96 2.21
C PRO A 184 -26.52 16.97 2.86
N GLU A 185 -26.37 15.75 2.31
CA GLU A 185 -25.48 14.75 2.88
C GLU A 185 -24.00 15.17 2.78
N HIS A 186 -23.63 15.84 1.68
CA HIS A 186 -22.27 16.35 1.48
C HIS A 186 -21.97 17.52 2.41
N GLU A 187 -22.91 18.46 2.54
CA GLU A 187 -22.81 19.58 3.47
C GLU A 187 -22.73 19.09 4.92
N ASP A 188 -23.57 18.14 5.32
CA ASP A 188 -23.55 17.53 6.65
C ASP A 188 -22.19 16.89 6.97
N MET A 189 -21.60 16.15 6.02
CA MET A 189 -20.26 15.58 6.20
C MET A 189 -19.18 16.66 6.38
N LEU A 190 -19.26 17.75 5.62
CA LEU A 190 -18.28 18.85 5.72
C LEU A 190 -18.45 19.62 7.04
N MET A 191 -19.68 19.89 7.46
CA MET A 191 -19.98 20.52 8.75
C MET A 191 -19.53 19.63 9.92
N LYS A 192 -19.71 18.32 9.79
CA LYS A 192 -19.26 17.35 10.79
C LYS A 192 -17.73 17.34 10.89
N LEU A 193 -17.01 17.38 9.77
CA LEU A 193 -15.55 17.49 9.76
C LEU A 193 -15.07 18.72 10.54
N TRP A 194 -15.70 19.88 10.31
CA TRP A 194 -15.42 21.09 11.09
C TRP A 194 -15.65 20.87 12.58
N LYS A 195 -16.83 20.35 12.94
CA LYS A 195 -17.20 20.10 14.35
C LYS A 195 -16.22 19.15 15.05
N GLU A 196 -15.71 18.14 14.35
CA GLU A 196 -14.73 17.22 14.93
C GLU A 196 -13.36 17.89 15.18
N LEU A 197 -12.92 18.79 14.30
CA LEU A 197 -11.61 19.44 14.39
C LEU A 197 -11.60 20.78 15.14
N ARG A 198 -12.76 21.44 15.27
CA ARG A 198 -12.98 22.77 15.85
C ARG A 198 -14.30 22.83 16.63
N ALA A 199 -14.48 21.92 17.58
CA ALA A 199 -15.71 21.83 18.39
C ALA A 199 -16.06 23.14 19.14
N ASP A 200 -15.04 23.92 19.52
CA ASP A 200 -15.20 25.12 20.35
C ASP A 200 -15.51 26.39 19.55
N THR A 201 -15.43 26.34 18.21
CA THR A 201 -15.59 27.51 17.36
C THR A 201 -16.54 27.19 16.20
N PRO A 202 -17.83 27.49 16.32
CA PRO A 202 -18.77 27.30 15.23
C PRO A 202 -18.39 28.08 13.97
N LEU A 203 -18.76 27.57 12.80
CA LEU A 203 -18.65 28.31 11.55
C LEU A 203 -19.62 29.49 11.55
N THR A 204 -19.11 30.66 11.17
CA THR A 204 -19.91 31.87 10.90
C THR A 204 -20.73 31.75 9.62
N GLY A 205 -20.32 30.85 8.72
CA GLY A 205 -21.04 30.54 7.49
C GLY A 205 -20.30 29.48 6.68
N ARG A 206 -21.02 28.88 5.72
CA ARG A 206 -20.47 27.85 4.82
C ARG A 206 -19.25 28.35 4.05
N ILE A 207 -19.27 29.59 3.57
CA ILE A 207 -18.12 30.23 2.91
C ILE A 207 -17.50 31.21 3.91
N SER A 208 -16.33 30.88 4.45
CA SER A 208 -15.67 31.71 5.46
C SER A 208 -14.16 31.44 5.50
N LYS A 209 -13.37 32.41 5.98
CA LYS A 209 -11.91 32.24 6.16
C LYS A 209 -11.56 31.17 7.21
N GLN A 210 -12.51 30.75 8.04
CA GLN A 210 -12.29 29.77 9.10
C GLN A 210 -11.80 28.43 8.55
N TRP A 211 -12.17 28.05 7.34
CA TRP A 211 -11.69 26.81 6.70
C TRP A 211 -10.17 26.74 6.57
N CYS A 212 -9.48 27.87 6.45
CA CYS A 212 -8.02 27.94 6.46
C CYS A 212 -7.43 27.45 7.80
N GLU A 213 -8.16 27.56 8.91
CA GLU A 213 -7.71 27.15 10.25
C GLU A 213 -7.55 25.63 10.38
N ILE A 214 -8.24 24.84 9.54
CA ILE A 214 -8.06 23.39 9.44
C ILE A 214 -7.30 22.97 8.17
N GLY A 215 -6.72 23.95 7.48
CA GLY A 215 -5.80 23.73 6.37
C GLY A 215 -6.45 23.49 5.01
N PHE A 216 -7.67 23.99 4.76
CA PHE A 216 -8.21 24.12 3.40
C PHE A 216 -7.65 25.37 2.70
N GLN A 217 -7.74 25.44 1.36
CA GLN A 217 -7.32 26.61 0.61
C GLN A 217 -8.49 27.58 0.43
N GLY A 218 -8.31 28.81 0.94
CA GLY A 218 -9.29 29.86 0.80
C GLY A 218 -10.57 29.61 1.61
N ASN A 219 -11.66 30.27 1.20
CA ASN A 219 -12.87 30.36 2.02
C ASN A 219 -13.88 29.23 1.74
N ASP A 220 -13.63 28.40 0.73
CA ASP A 220 -14.56 27.33 0.32
C ASP A 220 -13.82 26.02 0.00
N PRO A 221 -13.92 25.00 0.89
CA PRO A 221 -13.37 23.66 0.70
C PRO A 221 -13.78 22.96 -0.60
N LYS A 222 -14.89 23.35 -1.23
CA LYS A 222 -15.37 22.75 -2.49
C LYS A 222 -14.27 22.72 -3.56
N THR A 223 -13.43 23.76 -3.59
CA THR A 223 -12.37 23.90 -4.60
C THR A 223 -11.18 22.95 -4.39
N ASP A 224 -10.99 22.46 -3.17
CA ASP A 224 -9.89 21.58 -2.80
C ASP A 224 -10.18 20.11 -3.13
N PHE A 225 -11.46 19.72 -3.09
CA PHE A 225 -11.89 18.36 -3.39
C PHE A 225 -11.87 17.99 -4.88
N ARG A 226 -11.51 18.90 -5.80
CA ARG A 226 -11.57 18.66 -7.26
C ARG A 226 -10.84 17.39 -7.71
N GLY A 227 -9.68 17.09 -7.13
CA GLY A 227 -8.87 15.93 -7.52
C GLY A 227 -9.39 14.60 -6.97
N MET A 228 -9.82 14.62 -5.71
CA MET A 228 -10.17 13.41 -4.92
C MET A 228 -11.66 13.28 -4.63
N GLY A 229 -12.51 14.18 -5.12
CA GLY A 229 -13.96 14.15 -4.91
C GLY A 229 -14.35 13.99 -3.44
N LEU A 230 -15.48 13.31 -3.23
CA LEU A 230 -15.94 12.93 -1.90
C LEU A 230 -14.97 12.01 -1.16
N LEU A 231 -14.15 11.21 -1.85
CA LEU A 231 -13.16 10.35 -1.19
C LEU A 231 -12.23 11.15 -0.27
N GLY A 232 -11.84 12.36 -0.69
CA GLY A 232 -11.04 13.27 0.14
C GLY A 232 -11.76 13.67 1.43
N LEU A 233 -13.04 14.03 1.33
CA LEU A 233 -13.87 14.39 2.49
C LEU A 233 -14.12 13.18 3.41
N HIS A 234 -14.49 12.03 2.85
CA HIS A 234 -14.71 10.79 3.61
C HIS A 234 -13.48 10.38 4.41
N ASN A 235 -12.29 10.46 3.82
CA ASN A 235 -11.05 10.10 4.50
C ASN A 235 -10.70 11.08 5.63
N LEU A 236 -10.79 12.39 5.37
CA LEU A 236 -10.57 13.41 6.39
C LEU A 236 -11.53 13.27 7.57
N LEU A 237 -12.82 13.09 7.28
CA LEU A 237 -13.84 12.89 8.30
C LEU A 237 -13.61 11.60 9.08
N TYR A 238 -13.34 10.49 8.40
CA TYR A 238 -13.04 9.21 9.05
C TYR A 238 -11.87 9.36 10.04
N PHE A 239 -10.79 10.04 9.64
CA PHE A 239 -9.64 10.26 10.50
C PHE A 239 -9.99 11.14 11.72
N ALA A 240 -10.75 12.22 11.51
CA ALA A 240 -11.21 13.09 12.59
C ALA A 240 -12.14 12.39 13.58
N GLU A 241 -12.94 11.42 13.14
CA GLU A 241 -13.87 10.66 13.98
C GLU A 241 -13.22 9.49 14.72
N HIS A 242 -12.37 8.72 14.02
CA HIS A 242 -11.87 7.43 14.53
C HIS A 242 -10.51 7.54 15.22
N ASP A 243 -9.74 8.60 14.93
CA ASP A 243 -8.46 8.87 15.56
C ASP A 243 -8.33 10.37 15.91
N LYS A 244 -9.39 10.86 16.55
CA LYS A 244 -9.59 12.29 16.86
C LYS A 244 -8.40 12.93 17.58
N ALA A 245 -7.85 12.23 18.58
CA ALA A 245 -6.72 12.75 19.35
C ALA A 245 -5.50 12.99 18.45
N THR A 246 -5.17 12.03 17.59
CA THR A 246 -4.06 12.17 16.64
C THR A 246 -4.36 13.21 15.57
N ALA A 247 -5.60 13.26 15.05
CA ALA A 247 -6.01 14.27 14.08
C ALA A 247 -5.87 15.70 14.63
N LEU A 248 -6.34 15.95 15.86
CA LEU A 248 -6.21 17.24 16.54
C LEU A 248 -4.75 17.58 16.86
N GLN A 249 -3.96 16.60 17.33
CA GLN A 249 -2.52 16.80 17.55
C GLN A 249 -1.82 17.20 16.25
N MET A 250 -2.02 16.44 15.18
CA MET A 250 -1.43 16.74 13.88
C MET A 250 -1.87 18.08 13.32
N LEU A 251 -3.15 18.43 13.49
CA LEU A 251 -3.65 19.75 13.12
C LEU A 251 -2.94 20.86 13.91
N ASN A 252 -2.79 20.71 15.22
CA ASN A 252 -2.08 21.68 16.05
C ASN A 252 -0.60 21.79 15.68
N ASP A 253 0.10 20.67 15.48
CA ASP A 253 1.49 20.62 15.03
C ASP A 253 1.63 21.31 13.66
N SER A 254 0.67 21.11 12.77
CA SER A 254 0.66 21.69 11.42
C SER A 254 0.45 23.21 11.42
N LEU A 255 0.08 23.82 12.54
CA LEU A 255 -0.07 25.27 12.69
C LEU A 255 1.16 25.91 13.36
N GLN A 256 2.09 25.11 13.91
CA GLN A 256 3.25 25.64 14.62
C GLN A 256 4.38 26.06 13.67
N PRO A 257 4.99 27.25 13.86
CA PRO A 257 6.25 27.59 13.19
C PRO A 257 7.40 26.71 13.72
N LYS A 258 8.40 26.35 12.90
CA LYS A 258 9.65 25.81 13.50
C LYS A 258 10.35 26.91 14.27
N HIS A 259 10.82 26.55 15.45
CA HIS A 259 11.89 27.24 16.15
C HIS A 259 13.16 27.22 15.29
N ASN A 260 13.46 28.35 14.67
CA ASN A 260 14.82 28.84 14.56
C ASN A 260 14.80 30.26 15.12
N GLU A 261 15.84 30.61 15.86
CA GLU A 261 16.12 31.89 16.51
C GLU A 261 15.85 33.10 15.60
N ILE A 262 14.60 33.50 15.46
CA ILE A 262 14.19 34.73 14.79
C ILE A 262 13.45 35.51 15.85
N ASP A 263 13.95 36.70 16.13
CA ASP A 263 13.41 37.60 17.13
C ASP A 263 11.92 37.83 16.83
N LYS A 264 11.10 37.85 17.87
CA LYS A 264 9.62 37.89 17.76
C LYS A 264 9.12 39.04 16.88
N ALA A 265 9.91 40.12 16.79
CA ALA A 265 9.66 41.30 15.97
C ALA A 265 9.92 41.09 14.45
N GLU A 266 10.86 40.24 14.04
CA GLU A 266 11.07 39.92 12.61
C GLU A 266 9.99 38.97 12.07
N TRP A 267 9.36 38.19 12.95
CA TRP A 267 8.28 37.27 12.61
C TRP A 267 6.99 38.00 12.22
N GLU A 268 6.64 39.08 12.91
CA GLU A 268 5.44 39.88 12.61
C GLU A 268 5.54 40.62 11.26
N GLN A 269 6.74 40.75 10.70
CA GLN A 269 7.02 41.55 9.50
C GLN A 269 7.17 40.73 8.21
N LYS A 270 7.41 39.41 8.30
CA LYS A 270 7.47 38.51 7.13
C LYS A 270 6.14 37.74 7.02
N ASN A 271 5.46 37.95 5.90
CA ASN A 271 4.25 37.27 5.46
C ASN A 271 4.18 35.80 5.93
N LEU A 272 2.96 35.38 6.28
CA LEU A 272 2.50 34.04 6.71
C LEU A 272 3.01 32.82 5.90
N ASP A 273 3.78 33.03 4.84
CA ASP A 273 4.18 32.02 3.85
C ASP A 273 5.38 31.16 4.29
N LYS A 274 5.99 31.44 5.46
CA LYS A 274 7.17 30.73 5.98
C LYS A 274 6.92 29.93 7.26
N ALA A 275 5.66 29.58 7.52
CA ALA A 275 5.31 28.63 8.58
C ALA A 275 5.69 27.22 8.14
N ILE A 276 6.43 26.50 8.98
CA ILE A 276 6.85 25.11 8.73
C ILE A 276 5.74 24.15 9.20
N GLY A 277 4.53 24.52 8.82
CA GLY A 277 3.31 23.78 8.98
C GLY A 277 2.74 23.48 7.60
N TYR A 278 2.48 22.21 7.30
CA TYR A 278 1.74 21.88 6.09
C TYR A 278 0.25 22.13 6.33
N SER A 279 -0.52 22.41 5.29
CA SER A 279 -1.97 22.59 5.46
C SER A 279 -2.63 21.23 5.70
N PHE A 280 -3.15 20.98 6.92
CA PHE A 280 -3.69 19.69 7.35
C PHE A 280 -4.68 19.06 6.34
N ALA A 281 -5.74 19.78 5.96
CA ALA A 281 -6.73 19.25 5.02
C ALA A 281 -6.15 19.00 3.63
N ILE A 282 -5.33 19.92 3.09
CA ILE A 282 -4.67 19.70 1.78
C ILE A 282 -3.75 18.49 1.80
N VAL A 283 -2.96 18.32 2.87
CA VAL A 283 -2.10 17.13 2.99
C VAL A 283 -2.96 15.88 3.12
N GLY A 284 -4.06 15.89 3.87
CA GLY A 284 -4.99 14.75 3.92
C GLY A 284 -5.59 14.41 2.55
N ILE A 285 -5.97 15.41 1.74
CA ILE A 285 -6.43 15.18 0.35
C ILE A 285 -5.30 14.59 -0.50
N ASN A 286 -4.07 15.07 -0.33
CA ASN A 286 -2.92 14.60 -1.08
C ASN A 286 -2.44 13.19 -0.67
N ILE A 287 -2.59 12.83 0.60
CA ILE A 287 -2.37 11.47 1.11
C ILE A 287 -3.50 10.55 0.66
N THR A 288 -4.74 11.04 0.53
CA THR A 288 -5.83 10.29 -0.13
C THR A 288 -5.45 9.92 -1.57
N ASP A 289 -4.90 10.85 -2.35
CA ASP A 289 -4.35 10.58 -3.69
C ASP A 289 -3.22 9.53 -3.66
N LEU A 290 -2.34 9.59 -2.66
CA LEU A 290 -1.28 8.60 -2.50
C LEU A 290 -1.85 7.20 -2.21
N THR A 291 -2.79 7.09 -1.27
CA THR A 291 -3.44 5.82 -0.90
C THR A 291 -4.17 5.23 -2.11
N HIS A 292 -4.88 6.07 -2.88
CA HIS A 292 -5.52 5.70 -4.13
C HIS A 292 -4.52 5.19 -5.17
N ALA A 293 -3.41 5.88 -5.39
CA ALA A 293 -2.37 5.44 -6.33
C ALA A 293 -1.75 4.08 -5.93
N LEU A 294 -1.55 3.85 -4.63
CA LEU A 294 -1.07 2.56 -4.12
C LEU A 294 -2.12 1.45 -4.31
N LEU A 295 -3.41 1.77 -4.22
CA LEU A 295 -4.52 0.84 -4.49
C LEU A 295 -4.59 0.49 -5.99
N VAL A 296 -4.65 1.48 -6.88
CA VAL A 296 -4.83 1.23 -8.32
C VAL A 296 -3.61 0.54 -8.94
N SER A 297 -2.39 0.87 -8.48
CA SER A 297 -1.18 0.19 -8.94
C SER A 297 -1.07 -1.28 -8.49
N GLY A 298 -1.90 -1.71 -7.54
CA GLY A 298 -1.84 -3.05 -6.95
C GLY A 298 -0.84 -3.18 -5.80
N ALA A 299 -0.14 -2.11 -5.43
CA ALA A 299 0.86 -2.14 -4.34
C ALA A 299 0.22 -2.47 -2.98
N LEU A 300 -1.00 -1.96 -2.72
CA LEU A 300 -1.73 -2.25 -1.48
C LEU A 300 -2.20 -3.70 -1.36
N LYS A 301 -2.15 -4.53 -2.42
CA LYS A 301 -2.51 -5.96 -2.30
C LYS A 301 -1.70 -6.66 -1.22
N THR A 302 -0.41 -6.32 -1.09
CA THR A 302 0.43 -6.89 -0.03
C THR A 302 -0.13 -6.59 1.35
N HIS A 303 -0.52 -5.35 1.61
CA HIS A 303 -1.08 -4.95 2.89
C HIS A 303 -2.49 -5.52 3.10
N LEU A 304 -3.40 -5.28 2.15
CA LEU A 304 -4.82 -5.62 2.30
C LEU A 304 -5.05 -7.12 2.41
N TYR A 305 -4.31 -7.94 1.66
CA TYR A 305 -4.41 -9.40 1.81
C TYR A 305 -3.83 -9.92 3.14
N ASN A 306 -3.01 -9.14 3.84
CA ASN A 306 -2.49 -9.50 5.16
C ASN A 306 -3.40 -9.07 6.31
N VAL A 307 -4.21 -8.00 6.14
CA VAL A 307 -5.03 -7.43 7.23
C VAL A 307 -6.53 -7.67 7.09
N ALA A 308 -7.01 -8.01 5.89
CA ALA A 308 -8.40 -8.36 5.65
C ALA A 308 -8.50 -9.84 5.21
N PRO A 309 -8.52 -10.81 6.14
CA PRO A 309 -8.55 -12.24 5.82
C PRO A 309 -9.82 -12.66 5.06
N GLU A 310 -10.91 -11.92 5.23
CA GLU A 310 -12.16 -12.09 4.49
C GLU A 310 -12.12 -11.32 3.16
N MET A 311 -12.55 -10.06 3.18
CA MET A 311 -12.73 -9.22 2.01
C MET A 311 -12.29 -7.78 2.32
N PRO A 312 -11.30 -7.22 1.60
CA PRO A 312 -10.96 -5.81 1.71
C PRO A 312 -12.16 -4.91 1.36
N SER A 313 -12.43 -3.90 2.20
CA SER A 313 -13.51 -2.92 2.01
C SER A 313 -13.00 -1.49 2.20
N LEU A 314 -13.90 -0.50 2.04
CA LEU A 314 -13.59 0.91 2.24
C LEU A 314 -13.00 1.20 3.62
N LEU A 315 -13.42 0.43 4.64
CA LEU A 315 -12.89 0.53 6.00
C LEU A 315 -11.37 0.33 6.04
N GLN A 316 -10.84 -0.74 5.43
CA GLN A 316 -9.38 -0.96 5.43
C GLN A 316 -8.65 0.08 4.58
N PHE A 317 -9.29 0.63 3.55
CA PHE A 317 -8.71 1.74 2.79
C PHE A 317 -8.58 3.01 3.65
N GLN A 318 -9.62 3.35 4.42
CA GLN A 318 -9.61 4.49 5.34
C GLN A 318 -8.61 4.29 6.49
N GLN A 319 -8.52 3.09 7.06
CA GLN A 319 -7.48 2.76 8.04
C GLN A 319 -6.06 2.88 7.47
N THR A 320 -5.87 2.46 6.20
CA THR A 320 -4.60 2.66 5.49
C THR A 320 -4.31 4.16 5.30
N PHE A 321 -5.33 4.96 4.98
CA PHE A 321 -5.21 6.42 4.91
C PHE A 321 -4.75 7.02 6.24
N CYS A 322 -5.39 6.68 7.36
CA CYS A 322 -4.99 7.15 8.69
C CYS A 322 -3.53 6.79 9.00
N TYR A 323 -3.13 5.54 8.74
CA TYR A 323 -1.74 5.12 8.89
C TYR A 323 -0.78 5.98 8.08
N LEU A 324 -1.06 6.16 6.78
CA LEU A 324 -0.21 6.93 5.89
C LEU A 324 -0.16 8.40 6.26
N MET A 325 -1.25 8.96 6.78
CA MET A 325 -1.32 10.34 7.27
C MET A 325 -0.39 10.53 8.47
N GLN A 326 -0.45 9.65 9.48
CA GLN A 326 0.43 9.68 10.65
C GLN A 326 1.91 9.43 10.29
N GLU A 327 2.19 8.45 9.44
CA GLU A 327 3.55 8.15 8.99
C GLU A 327 4.12 9.30 8.15
N PHE A 328 3.29 9.95 7.33
CA PHE A 328 3.72 11.10 6.57
C PHE A 328 4.02 12.29 7.48
N HIS A 329 3.21 12.54 8.53
CA HIS A 329 3.50 13.58 9.53
C HIS A 329 4.85 13.37 10.20
N ARG A 330 5.10 12.16 10.72
CA ARG A 330 6.40 11.80 11.30
C ARG A 330 7.54 11.96 10.29
N PHE A 331 7.33 11.50 9.07
CA PHE A 331 8.31 11.63 8.00
C PHE A 331 8.60 13.08 7.60
N TRP A 332 7.58 13.94 7.58
CA TRP A 332 7.71 15.36 7.29
C TRP A 332 8.59 16.06 8.32
N ILE A 333 8.35 15.77 9.60
CA ILE A 333 9.16 16.29 10.72
C ILE A 333 10.60 15.77 10.62
N GLU A 334 10.79 14.47 10.38
CA GLU A 334 12.12 13.84 10.23
C GLU A 334 12.92 14.42 9.05
N GLU A 335 12.27 14.71 7.93
CA GLU A 335 12.93 15.28 6.74
C GLU A 335 13.28 16.76 6.90
N ASP A 336 12.70 17.43 7.88
CA ASP A 336 13.02 18.81 8.26
C ASP A 336 13.05 19.79 7.07
N PRO A 337 12.04 19.81 6.17
CA PRO A 337 12.11 20.65 4.97
C PRO A 337 12.18 22.14 5.30
N SER A 338 12.80 22.90 4.40
CA SER A 338 13.03 24.34 4.56
C SER A 338 11.72 25.12 4.56
N ASP A 339 10.78 24.73 3.70
CA ASP A 339 9.45 25.30 3.55
C ASP A 339 8.49 24.34 2.80
N ILE A 340 7.24 24.79 2.62
CA ILE A 340 6.18 24.04 1.96
C ILE A 340 6.44 23.76 0.48
N MET A 341 7.33 24.51 -0.20
CA MET A 341 7.65 24.29 -1.62
C MET A 341 8.37 22.94 -1.83
N GLU A 342 8.97 22.39 -0.77
CA GLU A 342 9.58 21.07 -0.79
C GLU A 342 8.57 19.91 -0.71
N PHE A 343 7.27 20.21 -0.57
CA PHE A 343 6.22 19.22 -0.35
C PHE A 343 6.26 18.06 -1.35
N ASN A 344 6.28 18.38 -2.64
CA ASN A 344 6.28 17.36 -3.69
C ASN A 344 7.53 16.47 -3.66
N ARG A 345 8.69 17.04 -3.29
CA ARG A 345 9.97 16.30 -3.15
C ARG A 345 9.88 15.31 -1.98
N VAL A 346 9.44 15.79 -0.82
CA VAL A 346 9.29 15.00 0.41
C VAL A 346 8.24 13.90 0.23
N ARG A 347 7.06 14.25 -0.28
CA ARG A 347 5.98 13.30 -0.61
C ARG A 347 6.45 12.21 -1.58
N SER A 348 7.19 12.56 -2.62
CA SER A 348 7.75 11.58 -3.56
C SER A 348 8.76 10.64 -2.88
N LYS A 349 9.56 11.14 -1.93
CA LYS A 349 10.48 10.32 -1.12
C LYS A 349 9.71 9.37 -0.21
N PHE A 350 8.64 9.85 0.43
CA PHE A 350 7.73 9.06 1.26
C PHE A 350 7.05 7.95 0.45
N HIS A 351 6.47 8.27 -0.71
CA HIS A 351 5.86 7.28 -1.61
C HIS A 351 6.85 6.15 -1.96
N ARG A 352 8.11 6.48 -2.30
CA ARG A 352 9.15 5.47 -2.56
C ARG A 352 9.52 4.65 -1.31
N ARG A 353 9.40 5.19 -0.10
CA ARG A 353 9.60 4.45 1.16
C ARG A 353 8.47 3.42 1.35
N ILE A 354 7.22 3.83 1.18
CA ILE A 354 6.04 2.94 1.30
C ILE A 354 6.08 1.82 0.24
N LEU A 355 6.36 2.15 -1.03
CA LEU A 355 6.51 1.14 -2.08
C LEU A 355 7.61 0.12 -1.79
N ARG A 356 8.70 0.53 -1.13
CA ARG A 356 9.78 -0.40 -0.73
C ARG A 356 9.33 -1.33 0.39
N GLN A 357 8.57 -0.84 1.36
CA GLN A 357 8.01 -1.66 2.43
C GLN A 357 7.03 -2.71 1.89
N LEU A 358 6.12 -2.30 0.99
CA LEU A 358 5.11 -3.17 0.37
C LEU A 358 5.69 -4.27 -0.56
N LYS A 359 7.00 -4.27 -0.84
CA LYS A 359 7.69 -5.39 -1.51
C LYS A 359 7.91 -6.59 -0.58
N ASN A 360 7.90 -6.39 0.74
CA ASN A 360 7.94 -7.48 1.69
C ASN A 360 6.55 -8.14 1.72
N PRO A 361 6.40 -9.43 1.33
CA PRO A 361 5.09 -10.09 1.27
C PRO A 361 4.38 -10.18 2.63
N ASP A 362 5.11 -10.01 3.73
CA ASP A 362 4.59 -10.10 5.09
C ASP A 362 4.29 -8.69 5.68
N MET A 363 4.33 -7.64 4.85
CA MET A 363 4.08 -6.25 5.27
C MET A 363 2.60 -6.00 5.57
N ALA A 364 2.32 -5.36 6.70
CA ALA A 364 1.04 -4.78 7.04
C ALA A 364 1.23 -3.33 7.53
N LEU A 365 0.61 -2.37 6.85
CA LEU A 365 0.63 -0.94 7.17
C LEU A 365 -0.39 -0.62 8.27
N CYS A 366 -0.20 -1.17 9.46
CA CYS A 366 -1.11 -0.93 10.59
C CYS A 366 -0.61 0.24 11.44
N PRO A 367 -1.51 1.16 11.84
CA PRO A 367 -1.23 2.07 12.95
C PRO A 367 -0.85 1.26 14.19
N HIS A 368 -0.08 1.86 15.09
CA HIS A 368 -0.01 1.36 16.47
C HIS A 368 -1.37 1.65 17.13
N PHE A 369 -2.44 1.00 16.68
CA PHE A 369 -3.66 0.94 17.45
C PHE A 369 -3.33 0.17 18.72
N SER A 370 -3.78 0.68 19.87
CA SER A 370 -3.65 -0.06 21.11
C SER A 370 -4.23 -1.46 20.91
N ALA A 371 -3.65 -2.48 21.55
CA ALA A 371 -4.06 -3.88 21.37
C ALA A 371 -5.57 -4.14 21.58
N SER A 372 -6.28 -3.20 22.20
CA SER A 372 -7.73 -3.17 22.39
C SER A 372 -8.52 -3.16 21.07
N ASP A 373 -8.01 -2.52 20.01
CA ASP A 373 -8.75 -2.40 18.72
C ASP A 373 -8.52 -3.61 17.80
N LEU A 374 -7.50 -4.43 18.07
CA LEU A 374 -7.25 -5.69 17.36
C LEU A 374 -8.30 -6.78 17.67
N HIS A 375 -9.05 -6.64 18.76
CA HIS A 375 -10.12 -7.58 19.10
C HIS A 375 -11.34 -7.49 18.17
N LEU A 376 -11.46 -6.42 17.38
CA LEU A 376 -12.50 -6.30 16.34
C LEU A 376 -12.08 -6.86 14.97
N VAL A 377 -10.83 -7.29 14.80
CA VAL A 377 -10.29 -7.83 13.54
C VAL A 377 -10.21 -9.37 13.56
N ASN A 378 -10.46 -10.00 14.71
CA ASN A 378 -10.40 -11.46 14.89
C ASN A 378 -11.72 -12.06 15.41
N LEU A 379 -12.86 -11.69 14.81
CA LEU A 379 -14.09 -12.48 14.89
C LEU A 379 -14.64 -12.72 13.50
#